data_AF-A0A3M1CN19-F1
#
_entry.id   AF-A0A3M1CN19-F1
#
_cell.length_a   1.000
_cell.length_b   1.000
_cell.length_c   1.000
_cell.angle_alpha   90.00
_cell.angle_beta   90.00
_cell.angle_gamma   90.00
#
_symmetry.space_group_name_H-M   'P 1'
#
loop_
_entity.id
_entity.type
_entity.pdbx_description
1 polymer ?
#
loop_
_entity_poly.entity_id
_entity_poly.type
_entity_poly.pdbx_seq_one_letter_code
_entity_poly.pdbx_strand_id
1 'polypeptide(L)'
;MAVTRAIMVLGTSSNVGKSWLVTGLCALLHRWGFSVAPFKALGISSNTAPARSPAGEWGEIGRAQATQAEACGLAPDVDMNPLLIKPVGPGRFHRLLLGQRVDPACSLSMEALWADVTAAYRRTAAHRDFVVVEGSGSPVELNLLDQDLANGRLARFAAEQARNTGGDAACLLVGDIERGGSSPRWSAPSP
;
A
#
# COMPACT_ATOMS: atom_id res chain seq x y z
N MET A 1 -17.79 8.20 15.67
CA MET A 1 -16.57 8.00 14.86
C MET A 1 -16.84 8.55 13.47
N ALA A 2 -15.85 9.19 12.83
CA ALA A 2 -15.99 9.63 11.44
C ALA A 2 -16.05 8.40 10.51
N VAL A 3 -16.77 8.52 9.40
CA VAL A 3 -16.90 7.45 8.40
C VAL A 3 -15.65 7.42 7.53
N THR A 4 -14.93 6.30 7.50
CA THR A 4 -13.74 6.12 6.66
C THR A 4 -14.00 5.12 5.56
N ARG A 5 -13.63 5.47 4.31
CA ARG A 5 -13.71 4.61 3.13
C ARG A 5 -12.32 4.13 2.72
N ALA A 6 -12.25 2.98 2.08
CA ALA A 6 -10.99 2.43 1.57
C ALA A 6 -11.04 2.21 0.05
N ILE A 7 -9.98 2.60 -0.66
CA ILE A 7 -9.82 2.30 -2.09
C ILE A 7 -8.51 1.53 -2.25
N MET A 8 -8.61 0.23 -2.51
CA MET A 8 -7.47 -0.63 -2.78
C MET A 8 -7.13 -0.60 -4.28
N VAL A 9 -5.86 -0.39 -4.61
CA VAL A 9 -5.33 -0.41 -5.98
C VAL A 9 -4.37 -1.58 -6.12
N LEU A 10 -4.85 -2.67 -6.72
CA LEU A 10 -4.08 -3.84 -7.11
C LEU A 10 -3.65 -3.71 -8.57
N GLY A 11 -2.68 -4.51 -9.01
CA GLY A 11 -2.23 -4.48 -10.39
C GLY A 11 -1.78 -5.85 -10.85
N THR A 12 -1.89 -6.13 -12.14
CA THR A 12 -1.50 -7.42 -12.70
C THR A 12 0.01 -7.65 -12.70
N SER A 13 0.80 -6.59 -12.50
CA SER A 13 2.26 -6.63 -12.34
C SER A 13 2.80 -5.51 -11.45
N SER A 14 4.07 -5.58 -11.06
CA SER A 14 4.74 -4.57 -10.22
C SER A 14 4.77 -3.18 -10.87
N ASN A 15 4.83 -3.07 -12.20
CA ASN A 15 5.09 -1.83 -12.93
C ASN A 15 3.93 -1.35 -13.81
N VAL A 16 2.71 -1.80 -13.55
CA VAL A 16 1.51 -1.40 -14.31
C VAL A 16 1.01 0.03 -14.04
N GLY A 17 1.78 0.87 -13.34
CA GLY A 17 1.40 2.25 -13.04
C GLY A 17 0.54 2.45 -11.79
N LYS A 18 0.41 1.45 -10.90
CA LYS A 18 -0.35 1.56 -9.63
C LYS A 18 -0.01 2.82 -8.83
N SER A 19 1.28 3.09 -8.62
CA SER A 19 1.70 4.21 -7.77
C SER A 19 1.26 5.56 -8.33
N TRP A 20 1.24 5.71 -9.66
CA TRP A 20 0.70 6.92 -10.31
C TRP A 20 -0.81 7.02 -10.18
N LEU A 21 -1.54 5.90 -10.36
CA LEU A 21 -2.99 5.89 -10.15
C LEU A 21 -3.36 6.25 -8.71
N VAL A 22 -2.68 5.66 -7.73
CA VAL A 22 -2.85 5.99 -6.30
C VAL A 22 -2.57 7.48 -6.06
N THR A 23 -1.47 8.01 -6.59
CA THR A 23 -1.14 9.44 -6.47
C THR A 23 -2.24 10.33 -7.07
N GLY A 24 -2.76 9.97 -8.25
CA GLY A 24 -3.85 10.70 -8.90
C GLY A 24 -5.16 10.65 -8.11
N LEU A 25 -5.52 9.50 -7.54
CA LEU A 25 -6.69 9.34 -6.67
C LEU A 25 -6.55 10.17 -5.39
N CYS A 26 -5.37 10.12 -4.75
CA CYS A 26 -5.03 10.96 -3.60
C CYS A 26 -5.24 12.45 -3.90
N ALA A 27 -4.64 12.94 -4.99
CA ALA A 27 -4.76 14.34 -5.41
C ALA A 27 -6.21 14.73 -5.75
N LEU A 28 -6.94 13.87 -6.46
CA LEU A 28 -8.33 14.15 -6.86
C LEU A 28 -9.26 14.25 -5.65
N LEU A 29 -9.23 13.27 -4.76
CA LEU A 29 -10.05 13.24 -3.56
C LEU A 29 -9.72 14.41 -2.62
N HIS A 30 -8.43 14.71 -2.45
CA HIS A 30 -8.00 15.86 -1.66
C HIS A 30 -8.51 17.18 -2.26
N ARG A 31 -8.43 17.36 -3.59
CA ARG A 31 -8.97 18.54 -4.29
C ARG A 31 -10.48 18.68 -4.15
N TRP A 32 -11.21 17.58 -3.92
CA TRP A 32 -12.65 17.61 -3.62
C TRP A 32 -12.97 17.91 -2.16
N GLY A 33 -11.96 18.20 -1.34
CA GLY A 33 -12.14 18.61 0.06
C GLY A 33 -12.19 17.45 1.05
N PHE A 34 -11.93 16.22 0.61
CA PHE A 34 -11.83 15.08 1.52
C PHE A 34 -10.49 15.06 2.25
N SER A 35 -10.50 14.57 3.48
CA SER A 35 -9.30 14.18 4.21
C SER A 35 -8.86 12.78 3.74
N VAL A 36 -7.70 12.71 3.10
CA VAL A 36 -7.21 11.49 2.44
C VAL A 36 -5.84 11.13 2.98
N ALA A 37 -5.56 9.84 3.14
CA ALA A 37 -4.21 9.35 3.40
C ALA A 37 -3.84 8.18 2.48
N PRO A 38 -2.60 8.11 1.98
CA PRO A 38 -2.13 6.94 1.25
C PRO A 38 -1.64 5.87 2.23
N PHE A 39 -1.67 4.61 1.80
CA PHE A 39 -1.10 3.52 2.57
C PHE A 39 -0.53 2.42 1.66
N LYS A 40 0.67 1.93 1.99
CA LYS A 40 1.28 0.76 1.35
C LYS A 40 1.93 -0.11 2.42
N ALA A 41 1.30 -1.23 2.75
CA ALA A 41 1.78 -2.10 3.83
C ALA A 41 3.25 -2.53 3.63
N LEU A 42 3.58 -3.04 2.44
CA LEU A 42 4.89 -3.54 2.09
C LEU A 42 5.38 -2.93 0.77
N GLY A 43 6.50 -2.20 0.83
CA GLY A 43 7.23 -1.68 -0.31
C GLY A 43 8.55 -2.40 -0.55
N ILE A 44 8.97 -2.52 -1.81
CA ILE A 44 10.32 -2.94 -2.19
C ILE A 44 10.93 -1.84 -3.07
N SER A 45 11.88 -1.08 -2.54
CA SER A 45 12.48 0.06 -3.23
C SER A 45 13.81 0.47 -2.61
N SER A 46 14.83 0.75 -3.41
CA SER A 46 16.04 1.47 -2.98
C SER A 46 15.85 3.00 -2.98
N ASN A 47 14.78 3.48 -3.63
CA ASN A 47 14.45 4.88 -3.75
C ASN A 47 13.54 5.33 -2.60
N THR A 48 14.13 5.97 -1.59
CA THR A 48 13.46 6.34 -0.32
C THR A 48 13.41 7.85 -0.12
N ALA A 49 12.58 8.28 0.84
CA ALA A 49 12.44 9.66 1.27
C ALA A 49 12.33 9.71 2.82
N PRO A 50 12.76 10.81 3.46
CA PRO A 50 12.61 10.98 4.90
C PRO A 50 11.13 11.15 5.28
N ALA A 51 10.73 10.56 6.40
CA ALA A 51 9.40 10.67 6.98
C ALA A 51 9.50 10.80 8.49
N ARG A 52 8.47 11.35 9.13
CA ARG A 52 8.40 11.38 10.60
C ARG A 52 7.57 10.22 11.13
N SER A 53 7.94 9.73 12.30
CA SER A 53 7.07 8.87 13.10
C SER A 53 6.03 9.70 13.86
N PRO A 54 4.95 9.08 14.37
CA PRO A 54 4.03 9.75 15.28
C PRO A 54 4.70 10.33 16.54
N ALA A 55 5.85 9.78 16.94
CA ALA A 55 6.67 10.29 18.04
C ALA A 55 7.61 11.46 17.64
N GLY A 56 7.60 11.86 16.38
CA GLY A 56 8.42 12.95 15.84
C GLY A 56 9.82 12.55 15.39
N GLU A 57 10.19 11.28 15.50
CA GLU A 57 11.50 10.76 15.09
C GLU A 57 11.59 10.68 13.56
N TRP A 58 12.80 10.81 13.03
CA TRP A 58 13.03 10.63 11.59
C TRP A 58 13.15 9.15 11.25
N GLY A 59 12.51 8.75 10.15
CA GLY A 59 12.64 7.44 9.52
C GLY A 59 12.60 7.57 8.00
N GLU A 60 12.50 6.42 7.33
CA GLU A 60 12.46 6.35 5.86
C GLU A 60 11.23 5.62 5.34
N ILE A 61 10.63 6.14 4.27
CA ILE A 61 9.61 5.44 3.47
C ILE A 61 9.98 5.40 2.00
N GLY A 62 9.28 4.60 1.20
CA GLY A 62 9.42 4.62 -0.26
C GLY A 62 9.09 6.01 -0.84
N ARG A 63 9.88 6.49 -1.81
CA ARG A 63 9.65 7.81 -2.43
C ARG A 63 8.28 7.92 -3.09
N ALA A 64 7.74 6.84 -3.64
CA ALA A 64 6.38 6.80 -4.16
C ALA A 64 5.33 7.14 -3.07
N GLN A 65 5.50 6.62 -1.86
CA GLN A 65 4.59 6.89 -0.74
C GLN A 65 4.73 8.31 -0.22
N ALA A 66 5.94 8.88 -0.21
CA ALA A 66 6.14 10.30 0.09
C ALA A 66 5.41 11.20 -0.94
N THR A 67 5.54 10.91 -2.24
CA THR A 67 4.80 11.64 -3.29
C THR A 67 3.28 11.49 -3.15
N GLN A 68 2.79 10.32 -2.74
CA GLN A 68 1.37 10.11 -2.46
C GLN A 68 0.91 10.91 -1.24
N ALA A 69 1.74 11.04 -0.20
CA ALA A 69 1.45 11.86 0.97
C ALA A 69 1.31 13.33 0.59
N GLU A 70 2.26 13.83 -0.20
CA GLU A 70 2.22 15.19 -0.76
C GLU A 70 0.96 15.43 -1.59
N ALA A 71 0.54 14.46 -2.41
CA ALA A 71 -0.70 14.53 -3.18
C ALA A 71 -1.96 14.63 -2.29
N CYS A 72 -1.92 14.09 -1.07
CA CYS A 72 -2.96 14.25 -0.06
C CYS A 72 -2.86 15.56 0.75
N GLY A 73 -1.87 16.41 0.48
CA GLY A 73 -1.57 17.59 1.32
C GLY A 73 -1.00 17.22 2.70
N LEU A 74 -0.39 16.04 2.84
CA LEU A 74 0.18 15.54 4.09
C LEU A 74 1.71 15.52 4.04
N ALA A 75 2.33 15.67 5.21
CA ALA A 75 3.74 15.35 5.37
C ALA A 75 3.94 13.82 5.29
N PRO A 76 5.06 13.34 4.75
CA PRO A 76 5.43 11.92 4.79
C PRO A 76 5.49 11.36 6.22
N ASP A 77 4.77 10.26 6.45
CA ASP A 77 4.71 9.55 7.73
C ASP A 77 5.12 8.08 7.54
N VAL A 78 5.87 7.53 8.49
CA VAL A 78 6.31 6.13 8.47
C VAL A 78 5.14 5.14 8.49
N ASP A 79 3.99 5.52 9.06
CA ASP A 79 2.79 4.71 9.07
C ASP A 79 2.18 4.52 7.68
N MET A 80 2.46 5.41 6.72
CA MET A 80 1.99 5.28 5.34
C MET A 80 2.74 4.17 4.58
N ASN A 81 3.93 3.76 5.06
CA ASN A 81 4.69 2.64 4.52
C ASN A 81 5.44 1.88 5.63
N PRO A 82 4.74 1.11 6.47
CA PRO A 82 5.29 0.58 7.71
C PRO A 82 6.34 -0.50 7.48
N LEU A 83 6.29 -1.26 6.38
CA LEU A 83 7.32 -2.23 6.03
C LEU A 83 7.95 -1.89 4.67
N LEU A 84 9.26 -1.67 4.67
CA LEU A 84 10.02 -1.35 3.47
C LEU A 84 11.24 -2.26 3.34
N ILE A 85 11.38 -2.91 2.20
CA ILE A 85 12.54 -3.72 1.85
C ILE A 85 13.40 -2.94 0.86
N LYS A 86 14.65 -2.67 1.24
CA LYS A 86 15.64 -2.00 0.39
C LYS A 86 16.63 -3.03 -0.17
N PRO A 87 16.65 -3.28 -1.48
CA PRO A 87 17.71 -4.06 -2.10
C PRO A 87 19.06 -3.36 -1.93
N VAL A 88 20.09 -4.06 -1.47
CA VAL A 88 21.45 -3.51 -1.25
C VAL A 88 22.55 -4.29 -1.99
N GLY A 89 22.15 -5.25 -2.80
CA GLY A 89 23.03 -6.05 -3.65
C GLY A 89 22.41 -7.39 -4.02
N PRO A 90 23.11 -8.22 -4.80
CA PRO A 90 22.62 -9.55 -5.19
C PRO A 90 22.26 -10.38 -3.94
N GLY A 91 21.00 -10.80 -3.84
CA GLY A 91 20.48 -11.61 -2.73
C GLY A 91 20.47 -10.93 -1.35
N ARG A 92 20.75 -9.62 -1.26
CA ARG A 92 20.82 -8.90 0.02
C ARG A 92 19.82 -7.76 0.09
N PHE A 93 19.17 -7.62 1.24
CA PHE A 93 18.19 -6.59 1.51
C PHE A 93 18.32 -6.06 2.94
N HIS A 94 17.98 -4.79 3.13
CA HIS A 94 17.68 -4.24 4.44
C HIS A 94 16.17 -4.17 4.61
N ARG A 95 15.70 -4.52 5.80
CA ARG A 95 14.30 -4.36 6.20
C ARG A 95 14.19 -3.14 7.09
N LEU A 96 13.23 -2.28 6.78
CA LEU A 96 12.84 -1.16 7.62
C LEU A 96 11.43 -1.40 8.12
N LEU A 97 11.23 -1.24 9.42
CA LEU A 97 9.95 -1.31 10.10
C LEU A 97 9.68 0.05 10.74
N LEU A 98 8.55 0.66 10.42
CA LEU A 98 8.15 2.00 10.88
C LEU A 98 9.28 3.03 10.67
N GLY A 99 9.90 2.96 9.49
CA GLY A 99 10.98 3.83 9.07
C GLY A 99 12.36 3.55 9.70
N GLN A 100 12.47 2.57 10.60
CA GLN A 100 13.73 2.22 11.26
C GLN A 100 14.29 0.90 10.72
N ARG A 101 15.61 0.84 10.57
CA ARG A 101 16.28 -0.40 10.13
C ARG A 101 16.16 -1.48 11.20
N VAL A 102 15.68 -2.65 10.79
CA VAL A 102 15.65 -3.85 11.62
C VAL A 102 16.98 -4.59 11.49
N ASP A 103 17.53 -5.04 12.62
CA ASP A 103 18.72 -5.89 12.66
C ASP A 103 18.46 -7.19 11.86
N PRO A 104 19.34 -7.58 10.92
CA PRO A 104 19.25 -8.86 10.23
C PRO A 104 19.19 -10.09 11.16
N ALA A 105 19.76 -10.03 12.36
CA ALA A 105 19.70 -11.10 13.36
C ALA A 105 18.31 -11.21 14.01
N CYS A 106 17.46 -10.19 13.89
CA CYS A 106 16.11 -10.19 14.43
C CYS A 106 15.16 -10.99 13.51
N SER A 107 14.73 -12.15 13.98
CA SER A 107 13.67 -12.93 13.34
C SER A 107 12.30 -12.41 13.77
N LEU A 108 11.69 -11.57 12.92
CA LEU A 108 10.30 -11.14 13.10
C LEU A 108 9.36 -12.15 12.44
N SER A 109 8.39 -12.65 13.19
CA SER A 109 7.34 -13.51 12.65
C SER A 109 6.41 -12.72 11.73
N MET A 110 5.77 -13.41 10.78
CA MET A 110 4.78 -12.78 9.90
C MET A 110 3.60 -12.17 10.67
N GLU A 111 3.20 -12.78 11.79
CA GLU A 111 2.14 -12.24 12.65
C GLU A 111 2.56 -10.97 13.40
N ALA A 112 3.83 -10.87 13.83
CA ALA A 112 4.35 -9.63 14.42
C ALA A 112 4.35 -8.50 13.39
N LEU A 113 4.85 -8.77 12.17
CA LEU A 113 4.84 -7.80 11.07
C LEU A 113 3.41 -7.39 10.70
N TRP A 114 2.46 -8.32 10.71
CA TRP A 114 1.06 -8.03 10.44
C TRP A 114 0.43 -7.16 11.54
N ALA A 115 0.77 -7.39 12.81
CA ALA A 115 0.33 -6.54 13.91
C ALA A 115 0.82 -5.09 13.73
N ASP A 116 2.09 -4.90 13.36
CA ASP A 116 2.66 -3.58 13.10
C ASP A 116 2.00 -2.89 11.90
N VAL A 117 1.82 -3.62 10.78
CA VAL A 117 1.15 -3.11 9.57
C VAL A 117 -0.28 -2.68 9.87
N THR A 118 -1.06 -3.51 10.58
CA THR A 118 -2.46 -3.18 10.88
C THR A 118 -2.58 -2.06 11.92
N ALA A 119 -1.63 -1.94 12.85
CA ALA A 119 -1.56 -0.81 13.77
C ALA A 119 -1.27 0.50 13.02
N ALA A 120 -0.31 0.49 12.11
CA ALA A 120 0.01 1.64 11.25
C ALA A 120 -1.16 2.04 10.35
N TYR A 121 -1.87 1.06 9.76
CA TYR A 121 -3.08 1.33 8.99
C TYR A 121 -4.14 2.04 9.83
N ARG A 122 -4.42 1.56 11.04
CA ARG A 122 -5.44 2.16 11.93
C ARG A 122 -5.08 3.60 12.29
N ARG A 123 -3.80 3.89 12.57
CA ARG A 123 -3.32 5.26 12.84
C ARG A 123 -3.45 6.14 11.60
N THR A 124 -3.07 5.63 10.42
CA THR A 124 -3.20 6.34 9.13
C THR A 124 -4.65 6.66 8.80
N ALA A 125 -5.55 5.71 9.03
CA ALA A 125 -6.98 5.81 8.76
C ALA A 125 -7.72 6.71 9.77
N ALA A 126 -7.15 6.92 10.96
CA ALA A 126 -7.79 7.70 11.99
C ALA A 126 -8.10 9.11 11.50
N HIS A 127 -9.36 9.52 11.63
CA HIS A 127 -9.85 10.84 11.23
C HIS A 127 -9.66 11.16 9.73
N ARG A 128 -9.68 10.14 8.85
CA ARG A 128 -9.67 10.30 7.40
C ARG A 128 -11.00 9.88 6.77
N ASP A 129 -11.45 10.61 5.76
CA ASP A 129 -12.59 10.24 4.93
C ASP A 129 -12.23 9.08 3.99
N PHE A 130 -10.99 9.07 3.49
CA PHE A 130 -10.47 8.05 2.58
C PHE A 130 -9.07 7.58 2.95
N VAL A 131 -8.84 6.27 2.82
CA VAL A 131 -7.51 5.67 2.72
C VAL A 131 -7.35 5.05 1.33
N VAL A 132 -6.36 5.51 0.57
CA VAL A 132 -6.03 4.95 -0.74
C VAL A 132 -4.86 4.00 -0.57
N VAL A 133 -5.11 2.71 -0.78
CA VAL A 133 -4.15 1.64 -0.48
C VAL A 133 -3.50 1.12 -1.75
N GLU A 134 -2.17 1.14 -1.82
CA GLU A 134 -1.41 0.58 -2.93
C GLU A 134 -1.01 -0.88 -2.64
N GLY A 135 -1.48 -1.82 -3.47
CA GLY A 135 -1.01 -3.20 -3.46
C GLY A 135 0.46 -3.35 -3.90
N SER A 136 1.08 -4.49 -3.60
CA SER A 136 2.46 -4.79 -4.00
C SER A 136 2.50 -5.90 -5.03
N GLY A 137 3.29 -5.71 -6.09
CA GLY A 137 3.43 -6.71 -7.15
C GLY A 137 2.12 -7.05 -7.87
N SER A 138 1.98 -8.34 -8.21
CA SER A 138 0.76 -8.96 -8.72
C SER A 138 0.03 -9.69 -7.58
N PRO A 139 -1.30 -9.58 -7.44
CA PRO A 139 -2.06 -10.27 -6.39
C PRO A 139 -2.19 -11.79 -6.63
N VAL A 140 -1.60 -12.33 -7.70
CA VAL A 140 -1.85 -13.69 -8.22
C VAL A 140 -0.89 -14.75 -7.66
N GLU A 141 -0.13 -14.45 -6.61
CA GLU A 141 0.61 -15.49 -5.87
C GLU A 141 -0.33 -16.20 -4.87
N LEU A 142 -1.29 -16.96 -5.41
CA LEU A 142 -2.28 -17.74 -4.65
C LEU A 142 -1.65 -18.63 -3.56
N ASN A 143 -0.40 -19.04 -3.75
CA ASN A 143 0.35 -19.90 -2.83
C ASN A 143 0.82 -19.18 -1.55
N LEU A 144 0.64 -17.86 -1.43
CA LEU A 144 1.12 -17.06 -0.30
C LEU A 144 0.01 -16.26 0.40
N LEU A 145 -1.26 -16.58 0.18
CA LEU A 145 -2.41 -15.80 0.71
C LEU A 145 -2.37 -15.57 2.24
N ASP A 146 -1.82 -16.50 3.01
CA ASP A 146 -1.69 -16.38 4.48
C ASP A 146 -0.49 -15.52 4.90
N GLN A 147 0.52 -15.41 4.03
CA GLN A 147 1.73 -14.61 4.22
C GLN A 147 1.66 -13.26 3.49
N ASP A 148 0.57 -13.00 2.77
CA ASP A 148 0.37 -11.80 1.97
C ASP A 148 0.05 -10.60 2.88
N LEU A 149 1.06 -9.80 3.20
CA LEU A 149 0.89 -8.57 3.97
C LEU A 149 0.37 -7.41 3.13
N ALA A 150 0.35 -7.53 1.79
CA ALA A 150 0.31 -6.39 0.89
C ALA A 150 -0.95 -6.29 0.03
N ASN A 151 -1.62 -7.41 -0.27
CA ASN A 151 -2.70 -7.47 -1.24
C ASN A 151 -4.02 -7.96 -0.63
N GLY A 152 -4.34 -9.25 -0.75
CA GLY A 152 -5.63 -9.83 -0.39
C GLY A 152 -5.94 -9.77 1.10
N ARG A 153 -4.98 -10.13 1.97
CA ARG A 153 -5.16 -10.03 3.43
C ARG A 153 -5.39 -8.58 3.86
N LEU A 154 -4.59 -7.65 3.30
CA LEU A 154 -4.73 -6.22 3.53
C LEU A 154 -6.05 -5.65 3.02
N ALA A 155 -6.50 -6.05 1.83
CA ALA A 155 -7.77 -5.62 1.26
C ALA A 155 -8.95 -6.06 2.13
N ARG A 156 -8.96 -7.31 2.62
CA ARG A 156 -9.97 -7.81 3.55
C ARG A 156 -9.98 -7.02 4.85
N PHE A 157 -8.79 -6.79 5.42
CA PHE A 157 -8.64 -6.01 6.64
C PHE A 157 -9.14 -4.56 6.47
N ALA A 158 -8.72 -3.87 5.41
CA ALA A 158 -9.12 -2.50 5.11
C ALA A 158 -10.64 -2.39 4.89
N ALA A 159 -11.24 -3.37 4.21
CA ALA A 159 -12.69 -3.44 4.02
C ALA A 159 -13.45 -3.66 5.34
N GLU A 160 -12.91 -4.47 6.23
CA GLU A 160 -13.47 -4.65 7.58
C GLU A 160 -13.38 -3.36 8.40
N GLN A 161 -12.23 -2.67 8.39
CA GLN A 161 -12.07 -1.39 9.08
C GLN A 161 -13.03 -0.32 8.54
N ALA A 162 -13.21 -0.23 7.21
CA ALA A 162 -14.17 0.69 6.61
C ALA A 162 -15.60 0.39 7.09
N ARG A 163 -16.04 -0.87 7.02
CA ARG A 163 -17.37 -1.31 7.51
C ARG A 163 -17.59 -0.99 8.98
N ASN A 164 -16.58 -1.14 9.82
CA ASN A 164 -16.67 -0.83 11.25
C ASN A 164 -16.94 0.66 11.54
N THR A 165 -16.66 1.53 10.57
CA THR A 165 -16.97 2.97 10.65
C THR A 165 -18.21 3.37 9.85
N GLY A 166 -18.94 2.42 9.26
CA GLY A 166 -20.07 2.68 8.35
C GLY A 166 -19.65 3.12 6.94
N GLY A 167 -18.39 2.92 6.57
CA GLY A 167 -17.86 3.23 5.25
C GLY A 167 -17.76 2.00 4.35
N ASP A 168 -17.56 2.27 3.05
CA ASP A 168 -17.39 1.25 2.02
C ASP A 168 -15.91 1.05 1.65
N ALA A 169 -15.64 -0.10 1.04
CA ALA A 169 -14.35 -0.39 0.43
C ALA A 169 -14.50 -0.83 -1.02
N ALA A 170 -13.67 -0.25 -1.89
CA ALA A 170 -13.58 -0.61 -3.30
C ALA A 170 -12.20 -1.19 -3.61
N CYS A 171 -12.12 -2.09 -4.59
CA CYS A 171 -10.87 -2.66 -5.08
C CYS A 171 -10.78 -2.46 -6.60
N LEU A 172 -9.72 -1.81 -7.05
CA LEU A 172 -9.41 -1.54 -8.45
C LEU A 172 -8.25 -2.44 -8.87
N LEU A 173 -8.39 -3.15 -9.99
CA LEU A 173 -7.32 -3.95 -10.59
C LEU A 173 -6.80 -3.24 -11.84
N VAL A 174 -5.53 -2.83 -11.83
CA VAL A 174 -4.88 -2.17 -12.96
C VAL A 174 -4.20 -3.21 -13.86
N GLY A 175 -4.60 -3.25 -15.13
CA GLY A 175 -4.04 -4.13 -16.15
C GLY A 175 -3.04 -3.43 -17.07
N ASP A 176 -2.08 -4.19 -17.59
CA ASP A 176 -1.12 -3.77 -18.63
C ASP A 176 -1.42 -4.56 -19.91
N ILE A 177 -1.94 -3.89 -20.94
CA ILE A 177 -2.29 -4.55 -22.21
C ILE A 177 -1.03 -4.99 -22.96
N GLU A 178 0.01 -4.15 -22.94
CA GLU A 178 1.27 -4.38 -23.66
C GLU A 178 2.03 -5.58 -23.11
N ARG A 179 1.89 -5.87 -21.80
CA ARG A 179 2.54 -7.00 -21.14
C ARG A 179 1.65 -8.23 -21.00
N GLY A 180 0.52 -8.29 -21.71
CA GLY A 180 -0.39 -9.43 -21.70
C GLY A 180 -1.25 -9.57 -20.44
N GLY A 181 -1.36 -8.50 -19.63
CA GLY A 181 -2.21 -8.44 -18.45
C GLY A 181 -3.72 -8.36 -18.74
N SER A 182 -4.09 -8.23 -20.01
CA SER A 182 -5.46 -8.38 -20.52
C SER A 182 -5.43 -9.20 -21.80
N SER A 183 -5.77 -10.48 -21.75
CA SER A 183 -5.92 -11.30 -22.95
C SER A 183 -7.37 -11.19 -23.46
N PRO A 184 -7.65 -10.53 -24.60
CA PRO A 184 -8.96 -10.64 -25.22
C PRO A 184 -9.17 -12.10 -25.66
N ARG A 185 -10.20 -12.75 -25.14
CA ARG A 185 -10.60 -14.09 -25.59
C ARG A 185 -11.35 -13.92 -26.91
N TRP A 186 -10.66 -14.06 -28.05
CA TRP A 186 -11.34 -14.16 -29.34
C TRP A 186 -11.93 -15.56 -29.48
N SER A 187 -13.24 -15.69 -29.27
CA SER A 187 -14.00 -16.81 -29.81
C SER A 187 -14.23 -16.53 -31.30
N ALA A 188 -13.53 -17.25 -32.18
CA ALA A 188 -13.92 -17.31 -33.59
C ALA A 188 -15.36 -17.84 -33.67
N PRO A 189 -16.24 -17.27 -34.51
CA PRO A 189 -17.52 -17.90 -34.77
C PRO A 189 -17.27 -19.29 -35.37
N SER A 190 -17.94 -20.30 -34.82
CA SER A 190 -17.91 -21.67 -35.35
C SER A 190 -18.30 -21.68 -36.84
N PRO A 191 -17.66 -22.52 -37.66
CA PRO A 191 -17.91 -22.59 -39.11
C PRO A 191 -19.35 -23.00 -39.46
#